data_AF-A0A4P5R3U3-F1
#
_entry.id   AF-A0A4P5R3U3-F1
#
_cell.length_a   1.000
_cell.length_b   1.000
_cell.length_c   1.000
_cell.angle_alpha   90.00
_cell.angle_beta   90.00
_cell.angle_gamma   90.00
#
_symmetry.space_group_name_H-M   'P 1'
#
loop_
_entity.id
_entity.type
_entity.pdbx_description
1 polymer ?
#
loop_
_entity_poly.entity_id
_entity_poly.type
_entity_poly.pdbx_seq_one_letter_code
_entity_poly.pdbx_strand_id
1 'polypeptide(L)'
;MLVKAGHVVIRYHMTYTLTRTSMALDGWTLRALKELAAKWDVSKAEVMRRAVKRAKEDADREAALPKPLEALDWLHDGGGLTVKEAAAHREQVRAERLAKKYWWEA
;
A
#
# COMPACT_ATOMS: atom_id res chain seq x y z
N MET A 1 -8.18 43.40 14.76
CA MET A 1 -9.19 43.06 13.75
C MET A 1 -8.47 42.46 12.55
N LEU A 2 -8.64 41.15 12.34
CA LEU A 2 -8.33 40.32 11.15
C LEU A 2 -6.90 40.36 10.56
N VAL A 3 -6.04 39.46 11.06
CA VAL A 3 -4.84 38.97 10.34
C VAL A 3 -5.31 37.89 9.37
N LYS A 4 -5.26 38.17 8.06
CA LYS A 4 -5.52 37.16 7.01
C LYS A 4 -4.32 36.21 6.94
N ALA A 5 -4.49 35.00 7.46
CA ALA A 5 -3.59 33.89 7.20
C ALA A 5 -3.67 33.52 5.70
N GLY A 6 -2.61 33.81 4.96
CA GLY A 6 -2.45 33.35 3.58
C GLY A 6 -2.21 31.84 3.58
N HIS A 7 -3.12 31.07 3.00
CA HIS A 7 -2.91 29.65 2.76
C HIS A 7 -1.82 29.47 1.71
N VAL A 8 -0.65 28.95 2.12
CA VAL A 8 0.41 28.54 1.21
C VAL A 8 0.02 27.17 0.64
N VAL A 9 -0.40 27.14 -0.63
CA VAL A 9 -0.62 25.89 -1.37
C VAL A 9 0.70 25.50 -2.02
N ILE A 10 1.46 24.61 -1.39
CA ILE A 10 2.67 24.03 -1.97
C ILE A 10 2.24 23.03 -3.06
N ARG A 11 2.35 23.44 -4.32
CA ARG A 11 2.05 22.59 -5.48
C ARG A 11 3.33 21.83 -5.85
N TYR A 12 3.47 20.59 -5.37
CA TYR A 12 4.53 19.70 -5.85
C TYR A 12 4.28 19.39 -7.34
N HIS A 13 5.24 19.72 -8.21
CA HIS A 13 5.18 19.38 -9.63
C HIS A 13 6.19 18.27 -9.89
N MET A 14 5.72 17.02 -9.78
CA MET A 14 6.48 15.86 -10.24
C MET A 14 6.31 15.81 -11.76
N THR A 15 7.36 16.05 -12.53
CA THR A 15 7.33 15.94 -13.99
C THR A 15 7.46 14.47 -14.38
N TYR A 16 6.37 13.88 -14.86
CA TYR A 16 6.34 12.52 -15.41
C TYR A 16 6.08 12.56 -16.92
N THR A 17 6.82 11.75 -17.68
CA THR A 17 6.57 11.58 -19.12
C THR A 17 5.25 10.84 -19.30
N LEU A 18 4.25 11.50 -19.88
CA LEU A 18 2.95 10.90 -20.18
C LEU A 18 2.87 10.50 -21.65
N THR A 19 2.54 9.24 -21.89
CA THR A 19 2.13 8.76 -23.21
C THR A 19 0.60 8.74 -23.27
N ARG A 20 0.03 9.36 -24.32
CA ARG A 20 -1.41 9.28 -24.58
C ARG A 20 -1.73 7.95 -25.25
N THR A 21 -2.68 7.22 -24.71
CA THR A 21 -3.12 5.92 -25.24
C THR A 21 -4.64 5.93 -25.41
N SER A 22 -5.13 5.29 -26.47
CA SER A 22 -6.56 5.03 -26.69
C SER A 22 -6.81 3.53 -26.52
N MET A 23 -7.87 3.17 -25.81
CA MET A 23 -8.27 1.78 -25.56
C MET A 23 -9.79 1.68 -25.47
N ALA A 24 -10.34 0.56 -25.92
CA ALA A 24 -11.74 0.22 -25.70
C ALA A 24 -11.90 -0.44 -24.32
N LEU A 25 -12.90 -0.02 -23.56
CA LEU A 25 -13.28 -0.60 -22.28
C LEU A 25 -14.75 -0.98 -22.33
N ASP A 26 -15.11 -2.07 -21.66
CA ASP A 26 -16.51 -2.46 -21.52
C ASP A 26 -17.31 -1.46 -20.67
N GLY A 27 -18.64 -1.51 -20.79
CA GLY A 27 -19.52 -0.56 -20.12
C GLY A 27 -19.47 -0.65 -18.60
N TRP A 28 -19.21 -1.83 -18.04
CA TRP A 28 -19.08 -2.00 -16.59
C TRP A 28 -17.80 -1.34 -16.09
N THR A 29 -16.67 -1.56 -16.78
CA THR A 29 -15.38 -0.93 -16.42
C THR A 29 -15.46 0.60 -16.46
N LEU A 30 -16.11 1.17 -17.48
CA LEU A 30 -16.31 2.62 -17.55
C LEU A 30 -17.15 3.18 -16.39
N ARG A 31 -18.17 2.43 -15.96
CA ARG A 31 -19.00 2.79 -14.81
C ARG A 31 -18.20 2.73 -13.51
N ALA A 32 -17.48 1.63 -13.27
CA ALA A 32 -16.62 1.47 -12.10
C ALA A 32 -15.56 2.59 -12.02
N LEU A 33 -14.93 2.94 -13.15
CA LEU A 33 -13.98 4.05 -13.21
C LEU A 33 -14.62 5.39 -12.83
N LYS A 34 -15.86 5.66 -13.27
CA LYS A 34 -16.58 6.89 -12.93
C LYS A 34 -16.91 6.96 -11.44
N GLU A 35 -17.39 5.86 -10.86
CA GLU A 35 -17.74 5.78 -9.44
C GLU A 35 -16.52 5.93 -8.54
N LEU A 36 -15.42 5.26 -8.86
CA LEU A 36 -14.16 5.37 -8.12
C LEU A 36 -13.53 6.76 -8.23
N ALA A 37 -13.53 7.35 -9.43
CA ALA A 37 -13.04 8.71 -9.65
C ALA A 37 -13.80 9.73 -8.79
N ALA A 38 -15.13 9.62 -8.72
CA ALA A 38 -15.95 10.47 -7.87
C ALA A 38 -15.69 10.23 -6.38
N LYS A 39 -15.59 8.97 -5.95
CA LYS A 39 -15.37 8.60 -4.54
C LYS A 39 -14.02 9.08 -4.01
N TRP A 40 -13.00 9.09 -4.85
CA TRP A 40 -11.63 9.45 -4.48
C TRP A 40 -11.26 10.91 -4.80
N ASP A 41 -12.16 11.65 -5.46
CA ASP A 41 -11.92 13.01 -5.96
C ASP A 41 -10.67 13.10 -6.86
N VAL A 42 -10.57 12.18 -7.84
CA VAL A 42 -9.43 12.13 -8.78
C VAL A 42 -9.90 11.87 -10.22
N SER A 43 -8.99 12.09 -11.18
CA SER A 43 -9.26 11.78 -12.59
C SER A 43 -9.39 10.27 -12.85
N LYS A 44 -10.15 9.86 -13.87
CA LYS A 44 -10.24 8.46 -14.34
C LYS A 44 -8.86 7.87 -14.69
N ALA A 45 -7.97 8.68 -15.26
CA ALA A 45 -6.60 8.26 -15.58
C ALA A 45 -5.79 7.95 -14.32
N GLU A 46 -6.03 8.66 -13.21
CA GLU A 46 -5.40 8.37 -11.92
C GLU A 46 -5.94 7.07 -11.31
N VAL A 47 -7.25 6.84 -11.41
CA VAL A 47 -7.85 5.55 -11.02
C VAL A 47 -7.19 4.39 -11.78
N MET A 48 -7.04 4.53 -13.11
CA MET A 48 -6.35 3.55 -13.95
C MET A 48 -4.90 3.33 -13.52
N ARG A 49 -4.13 4.40 -13.28
CA ARG A 49 -2.74 4.28 -12.81
C ARG A 49 -2.65 3.50 -11.50
N ARG A 50 -3.52 3.81 -10.53
CA ARG A 50 -3.55 3.10 -9.24
C ARG A 50 -3.94 1.63 -9.40
N ALA A 51 -4.93 1.34 -10.23
CA ALA A 51 -5.37 -0.03 -10.50
C ALA A 51 -4.25 -0.86 -11.14
N VAL A 52 -3.60 -0.35 -12.19
CA VAL A 52 -2.48 -1.02 -12.87
C VAL A 52 -1.29 -1.20 -11.92
N LYS A 53 -0.93 -0.15 -11.16
CA LYS A 53 0.14 -0.23 -10.16
C LYS A 53 -0.16 -1.34 -9.14
N ARG A 54 -1.38 -1.37 -8.60
CA ARG A 54 -1.79 -2.38 -7.63
C ARG A 54 -1.76 -3.79 -8.22
N ALA A 55 -2.28 -3.98 -9.43
CA ALA A 55 -2.25 -5.27 -10.11
C ALA A 55 -0.83 -5.76 -10.36
N LYS A 56 0.10 -4.86 -10.74
CA LYS A 56 1.52 -5.19 -10.91
C LYS A 56 2.18 -5.57 -9.58
N GLU A 57 1.96 -4.80 -8.53
CA GLU A 57 2.47 -5.09 -7.19
C GLU A 57 1.95 -6.42 -6.64
N ASP A 58 0.68 -6.74 -6.90
CA ASP A 58 0.08 -8.01 -6.49
C ASP A 58 0.67 -9.18 -7.28
N ALA A 59 0.87 -9.04 -8.60
CA ALA A 59 1.52 -10.06 -9.42
C ALA A 59 3.00 -10.27 -9.06
N ASP A 60 3.74 -9.19 -8.79
CA ASP A 60 5.14 -9.29 -8.34
C ASP A 60 5.25 -9.96 -6.98
N ARG A 61 4.33 -9.63 -6.07
CA ARG A 61 4.27 -10.28 -4.75
C ARG A 61 3.96 -11.77 -4.90
N GLU A 62 3.01 -12.13 -5.74
CA GLU A 62 2.67 -13.53 -6.01
C GLU A 62 3.84 -14.30 -6.61
N ALA A 63 4.57 -13.70 -7.55
CA ALA A 63 5.76 -14.31 -8.14
C ALA A 63 6.94 -14.44 -7.15
N ALA A 64 7.04 -13.55 -6.16
CA ALA A 64 8.07 -13.59 -5.14
C ALA A 64 7.75 -14.54 -3.98
N LEU A 65 6.48 -14.92 -3.80
CA LEU A 65 6.08 -15.87 -2.77
C LEU A 65 6.54 -17.28 -3.16
N PRO A 66 7.08 -18.07 -2.22
CA PRO A 66 7.32 -19.48 -2.46
C PRO A 66 6.00 -20.16 -2.82
N LYS A 67 6.05 -21.14 -3.72
CA LYS A 67 4.85 -21.92 -4.04
C LYS A 67 4.33 -22.59 -2.75
N PRO A 68 3.03 -22.87 -2.64
CA PRO A 68 2.47 -23.46 -1.41
C PRO A 68 3.19 -24.72 -0.92
N LEU A 69 3.68 -25.56 -1.83
CA LEU A 69 4.46 -26.75 -1.48
C LEU A 69 5.87 -26.41 -0.99
N GLU A 70 6.56 -25.47 -1.65
CA GLU A 70 7.88 -25.00 -1.22
C GLU A 70 7.81 -24.31 0.15
N ALA A 71 6.73 -23.58 0.42
CA ALA A 71 6.47 -22.97 1.72
C ALA A 71 6.21 -24.02 2.82
N LEU A 72 5.56 -25.13 2.46
CA LEU A 72 5.32 -26.25 3.37
C LEU A 72 6.62 -27.02 3.66
N ASP A 73 7.42 -27.28 2.62
CA ASP A 73 8.74 -27.89 2.77
C ASP A 73 9.64 -27.02 3.65
N TRP A 74 9.66 -25.70 3.40
CA TRP A 74 10.35 -24.75 4.27
C TRP A 74 9.90 -24.87 5.74
N LEU A 75 8.59 -24.90 6.00
CA LEU A 75 8.06 -25.06 7.35
C LEU A 75 8.48 -26.40 8.00
N HIS A 76 8.45 -27.49 7.23
CA HIS A 76 8.86 -28.81 7.70
C HIS A 76 10.38 -28.90 7.97
N ASP A 77 11.19 -28.19 7.19
CA ASP A 77 12.65 -28.12 7.35
C ASP A 77 13.09 -27.21 8.51
N GLY A 78 12.16 -26.79 9.38
CA GLY A 78 12.42 -25.92 10.52
C GLY A 78 12.26 -24.43 10.20
N GLY A 79 11.61 -24.10 9.09
CA GLY A 79 11.20 -22.76 8.71
C GLY A 79 10.14 -22.21 9.66
N GLY A 80 10.60 -21.64 10.76
CA GLY A 80 9.74 -21.07 11.79
C GLY A 80 10.54 -20.63 12.99
N LEU A 81 9.88 -19.97 13.94
CA LEU A 81 10.49 -19.67 15.23
C LEU A 81 10.36 -20.89 16.13
N THR A 82 11.46 -21.33 16.73
CA THR A 82 11.40 -22.27 17.85
C THR A 82 10.56 -21.67 18.99
N VAL A 83 10.07 -22.50 19.91
CA VAL A 83 9.29 -22.03 21.08
C VAL A 83 10.05 -20.95 21.87
N LYS A 84 11.38 -21.10 21.96
CA LYS A 84 12.27 -20.15 22.64
C LYS A 84 12.38 -18.82 21.89
N GLU A 85 12.62 -18.87 20.58
CA GLU A 85 12.69 -17.65 19.74
C GLU A 85 11.33 -16.94 19.67
N ALA A 86 10.24 -17.70 19.61
CA ALA A 86 8.89 -17.15 19.66
C ALA A 86 8.61 -16.45 21.01
N ALA A 87 9.10 -17.01 22.12
CA ALA A 87 8.98 -16.35 23.43
C ALA A 87 9.79 -15.05 23.51
N ALA A 88 11.03 -15.06 23.03
CA ALA A 88 11.87 -13.88 22.95
C ALA A 88 11.25 -12.79 22.05
N HIS A 89 10.74 -13.18 20.88
CA HIS A 89 10.07 -12.27 19.96
C HIS A 89 8.80 -11.65 20.58
N ARG A 90 7.98 -12.43 21.29
CA ARG A 90 6.80 -11.92 22.01
C ARG A 90 7.19 -10.86 23.04
N GLU A 91 8.27 -11.09 23.78
CA GLU A 91 8.75 -10.14 24.79
C GLU A 91 9.28 -8.86 24.14
N GLN A 92 10.03 -8.97 23.04
CA GLN A 92 10.50 -7.82 22.27
C GLN A 92 9.33 -6.97 21.73
N VAL A 93 8.34 -7.59 21.09
CA VAL A 93 7.16 -6.87 20.57
C VAL A 93 6.37 -6.22 21.70
N ARG A 94 6.28 -6.86 22.86
CA ARG A 94 5.65 -6.27 24.06
C ARG A 94 6.42 -5.04 24.52
N ALA A 95 7.74 -5.12 24.62
CA ALA A 95 8.59 -3.99 24.99
C ALA A 95 8.46 -2.82 23.99
N GLU A 96 8.46 -3.10 22.69
CA GLU A 96 8.25 -2.07 21.65
C GLU A 96 6.88 -1.39 21.76
N ARG A 97 5.82 -2.16 22.01
CA ARG A 97 4.46 -1.61 22.18
C ARG A 97 4.35 -0.75 23.44
N LEU A 98 5.03 -1.14 24.52
CA LEU A 98 5.11 -0.35 25.74
C LEU A 98 5.94 0.93 25.55
N ALA A 99 7.04 0.86 24.80
CA ALA A 99 7.86 2.03 24.48
C ALA A 99 7.10 3.04 23.60
N LYS A 100 6.33 2.56 22.60
CA LYS A 100 5.48 3.42 21.75
C LYS A 100 4.30 4.06 22.49
N LYS A 101 3.98 3.58 23.69
CA LYS A 101 2.93 4.19 24.53
C LYS A 101 3.36 5.56 25.09
N TYR A 102 4.65 5.90 25.08
CA TYR A 102 5.17 7.14 25.66
C TYR A 102 6.06 7.95 24.69
N TRP A 103 5.44 8.64 23.72
CA TRP A 103 6.09 9.80 23.09
C TRP A 103 5.35 11.13 23.34
N TRP A 104 4.19 11.10 24.01
CA TRP A 104 3.41 12.28 24.39
C TRP A 104 3.02 12.32 25.89
N GLU A 105 3.63 11.48 26.72
CA GLU A 105 3.74 11.70 28.17
C GLU A 105 5.10 12.33 28.55
N ALA A 106 5.81 12.89 27.56
CA ALA A 106 6.95 13.80 27.70
C ALA A 106 6.65 15.08 26.91
#